data_AF-A0A958KMA0-F1
#
_entry.id   AF-A0A958KMA0-F1
#
_cell.length_a   1.000
_cell.length_b   1.000
_cell.length_c   1.000
_cell.angle_alpha   90.00
_cell.angle_beta   90.00
_cell.angle_gamma   90.00
#
_symmetry.space_group_name_H-M   'P 1'
#
loop_
_entity.id
_entity.type
_entity.pdbx_description
1 polymer ?
#
loop_
_entity_poly.entity_id
_entity_poly.type
_entity_poly.pdbx_seq_one_letter_code
_entity_poly.pdbx_strand_id
1 'polypeptide(L)'
;MKILVFTTDIPPLPGLPTSGTALRTFGIAEGLRSHGHEVVLSPPSAALAGLKAKNDISSLPQLIQDHITELESRSFDSFNQHERVADIRPDVILCGHWPAFAARVRPHQAVVVDLAGPHMLERHYQKAPDQNGALLAKLSVLASADYFIVSGPSQQSYFYSYMSRAGVEDPAARTVTITMPLSPELPQRPPINLERFPRFLFGGVFLPWQDPSAGLRQLSQTLAQRGKGSLTLIGGKHPNYDVDSASYRKLFEELNRNELITCKPMLPFEQFVAEMSNADIAIDVMGWNLERQLAMTIRSTTYLWAGLPTIYNNFADLGALIEKYDAGWLVDPADRASLEQVFSNIYANPEQVSHKSRNAQKLAAEVFAWDKAVQPLLRLLDGSTAVRSERTDIMIDSPELADFALDGRKSFQQYFVCRMPGLSEISCKLATHRRSGCKSLIARLYRYAETSGRRLPAVNSKRELVFEELIHSERIHDSAWISLKTQAIENSDGATFMFELEAAEGPGEQPDVFPWVAKASPYPLIGAVYGGKKIDQIGMCFRTSCSTQGLR
;
A
#
# COMPACT_ATOMS: atom_id res chain seq x y z
N MET A 1 -13.82 2.89 21.24
CA MET A 1 -12.35 2.76 21.09
C MET A 1 -11.79 4.02 20.48
N LYS A 2 -10.56 4.39 20.85
CA LYS A 2 -9.72 5.40 20.20
C LYS A 2 -8.86 4.73 19.13
N ILE A 3 -8.92 5.22 17.90
CA ILE A 3 -8.23 4.65 16.74
C ILE A 3 -7.30 5.70 16.15
N LEU A 4 -6.01 5.37 16.07
CA LEU A 4 -5.02 6.19 15.37
C LEU A 4 -4.91 5.72 13.92
N VAL A 5 -5.14 6.63 12.97
CA VAL A 5 -5.05 6.34 11.54
C VAL A 5 -3.82 7.03 10.95
N PHE A 6 -2.81 6.24 10.58
CA PHE A 6 -1.70 6.73 9.75
C PHE A 6 -2.15 6.74 8.29
N THR A 7 -2.37 7.92 7.73
CA THR A 7 -2.88 8.07 6.36
C THR A 7 -1.77 7.94 5.33
N THR A 8 -2.13 7.72 4.07
CA THR A 8 -1.17 7.68 2.94
C THR A 8 -0.82 9.04 2.37
N ASP A 9 -1.70 10.00 2.56
CA ASP A 9 -1.66 11.35 2.00
C ASP A 9 -2.58 12.25 2.84
N ILE A 10 -2.69 13.53 2.52
CA ILE A 10 -3.51 14.46 3.29
C ILE A 10 -4.98 14.09 3.15
N PRO A 11 -5.74 13.93 4.26
CA PRO A 11 -7.18 13.69 4.17
C PRO A 11 -7.87 14.81 3.38
N PRO A 12 -9.06 14.55 2.80
CA PRO A 12 -9.80 15.56 2.05
C PRO A 12 -9.96 16.86 2.84
N LEU A 13 -9.60 17.99 2.22
CA LEU A 13 -9.76 19.33 2.77
C LEU A 13 -10.54 20.18 1.75
N PRO A 14 -11.59 20.91 2.18
CA PRO A 14 -12.37 21.76 1.30
C PRO A 14 -11.53 22.71 0.45
N GLY A 15 -11.82 22.75 -0.86
CA GLY A 15 -11.14 23.64 -1.80
C GLY A 15 -9.76 23.14 -2.26
N LEU A 16 -9.31 21.98 -1.80
CA LEU A 16 -8.04 21.37 -2.22
C LEU A 16 -8.28 20.06 -3.00
N PRO A 17 -7.45 19.76 -4.01
CA PRO A 17 -7.46 18.45 -4.66
C PRO A 17 -7.15 17.33 -3.68
N THR A 18 -7.78 16.17 -3.88
CA THR A 18 -7.63 14.99 -3.01
C THR A 18 -7.20 13.77 -3.83
N SER A 19 -6.23 13.01 -3.32
CA SER A 19 -5.83 11.74 -3.95
C SER A 19 -6.80 10.62 -3.61
N GLY A 20 -6.92 9.62 -4.48
CA GLY A 20 -7.85 8.50 -4.25
C GLY A 20 -7.55 7.76 -2.94
N THR A 21 -6.29 7.50 -2.64
CA THR A 21 -5.87 6.79 -1.42
C THR A 21 -6.18 7.58 -0.14
N ALA A 22 -6.05 8.91 -0.17
CA ALA A 22 -6.55 9.78 0.91
C ALA A 22 -8.07 9.64 1.07
N LEU A 23 -8.83 9.71 -0.02
CA LEU A 23 -10.29 9.60 0.01
C LEU A 23 -10.74 8.24 0.59
N ARG A 24 -10.07 7.15 0.22
CA ARG A 24 -10.34 5.81 0.76
C ARG A 24 -10.09 5.75 2.27
N THR A 25 -8.90 6.18 2.70
CA THR A 25 -8.54 6.15 4.11
C THR A 25 -9.48 7.01 4.94
N PHE A 26 -9.85 8.19 4.41
CA PHE A 26 -10.82 9.07 5.02
C PHE A 26 -12.20 8.43 5.14
N GLY A 27 -12.68 7.77 4.08
CA GLY A 27 -13.96 7.04 4.14
C GLY A 27 -13.97 5.94 5.19
N ILE A 28 -12.86 5.20 5.38
CA ILE A 28 -12.76 4.22 6.47
C ILE A 28 -12.86 4.92 7.83
N ALA A 29 -12.13 6.03 8.00
CA ALA A 29 -12.14 6.82 9.23
C ALA A 29 -13.53 7.38 9.57
N GLU A 30 -14.25 7.93 8.59
CA GLU A 30 -15.63 8.42 8.77
C GLU A 30 -16.61 7.29 9.06
N GLY A 31 -16.46 6.14 8.42
CA GLY A 31 -17.24 4.95 8.75
C GLY A 31 -17.06 4.55 10.22
N LEU A 32 -15.82 4.53 10.71
CA LEU A 32 -15.53 4.25 12.13
C LEU A 32 -16.12 5.33 13.06
N ARG A 33 -15.99 6.62 12.71
CA ARG A 33 -16.61 7.73 13.47
C ARG A 33 -18.12 7.61 13.56
N SER A 34 -18.79 7.23 12.46
CA SER A 34 -20.24 7.03 12.43
C SER A 34 -20.73 5.91 13.35
N HIS A 35 -19.83 5.04 13.81
CA HIS A 35 -20.09 3.97 14.78
C HIS A 35 -19.59 4.30 16.20
N GLY A 36 -19.32 5.57 16.49
CA GLY A 36 -18.97 6.04 17.83
C GLY A 36 -17.50 5.82 18.22
N HIS A 37 -16.61 5.48 17.28
CA HIS A 37 -15.18 5.43 17.55
C HIS A 37 -14.56 6.84 17.52
N GLU A 38 -13.66 7.13 18.45
CA GLU A 38 -12.83 8.33 18.41
C GLU A 38 -11.68 8.08 17.43
N VAL A 39 -11.68 8.76 16.27
CA VAL A 39 -10.65 8.55 15.24
C VAL A 39 -9.73 9.76 15.14
N VAL A 40 -8.44 9.52 15.28
CA VAL A 40 -7.37 10.53 15.16
C VAL A 40 -6.59 10.28 13.88
N LEU A 41 -6.63 11.24 12.95
CA LEU A 41 -5.84 11.17 11.71
C LEU A 41 -4.43 11.70 11.94
N SER A 42 -3.44 10.98 11.44
CA SER A 42 -2.02 11.34 11.43
C SER A 42 -1.52 11.22 10.00
N PRO A 43 -1.31 12.33 9.28
CA PRO A 43 -0.84 12.30 7.90
C PRO A 43 0.69 12.33 7.78
N PRO A 44 1.26 11.91 6.63
CA PRO A 44 2.70 11.98 6.43
C PRO A 44 3.20 13.44 6.42
N SER A 45 4.24 13.75 7.20
CA SER A 45 4.82 15.10 7.26
C SER A 45 5.30 15.58 5.89
N ALA A 46 5.82 14.68 5.05
CA ALA A 46 6.22 15.00 3.67
C ALA A 46 5.05 15.41 2.77
N ALA A 47 3.88 14.79 2.94
CA ALA A 47 2.68 15.16 2.20
C ALA A 47 2.18 16.55 2.63
N LEU A 48 2.25 16.86 3.93
CA LEU A 48 1.86 18.18 4.45
C LEU A 48 2.80 19.27 3.95
N ALA A 49 4.11 19.02 3.97
CA ALA A 49 5.09 19.94 3.40
C ALA A 49 4.82 20.17 1.91
N GLY A 50 4.52 19.11 1.14
CA GLY A 50 4.15 19.21 -0.26
C GLY A 50 2.86 20.02 -0.51
N LEU A 51 1.86 19.90 0.36
CA LEU A 51 0.63 20.68 0.30
C LEU A 51 0.89 22.17 0.58
N LYS A 52 1.65 22.48 1.64
CA LYS A 52 2.02 23.87 2.00
C LYS A 52 2.90 24.53 0.94
N ALA A 53 3.72 23.77 0.22
CA ALA A 53 4.58 24.28 -0.85
C ALA A 53 3.81 24.60 -2.15
N LYS A 54 2.67 23.97 -2.39
CA LYS A 54 1.90 24.10 -3.65
C LYS A 54 0.71 25.06 -3.55
N ASN A 55 0.32 25.44 -2.33
CA ASN A 55 -0.88 26.23 -2.09
C ASN A 55 -0.54 27.38 -1.13
N ASP A 56 -1.13 28.54 -1.37
CA ASP A 56 -1.07 29.64 -0.42
C ASP A 56 -2.06 29.36 0.73
N ILE A 57 -1.56 28.75 1.80
CA ILE A 57 -2.38 28.38 2.95
C ILE A 57 -3.00 29.61 3.61
N SER A 58 -2.33 30.76 3.56
CA SER A 58 -2.85 32.00 4.17
C SER A 58 -4.09 32.54 3.45
N SER A 59 -4.30 32.16 2.19
CA SER A 59 -5.47 32.51 1.40
C SER A 59 -6.70 31.62 1.67
N LEU A 60 -6.53 30.50 2.39
CA LEU A 60 -7.62 29.57 2.71
C LEU A 60 -8.49 30.09 3.86
N PRO A 61 -9.76 29.66 3.98
CA PRO A 61 -10.59 29.98 5.14
C PRO A 61 -9.93 29.57 6.46
N GLN A 62 -10.09 30.36 7.52
CA GLN A 62 -9.43 30.14 8.82
C GLN A 62 -9.64 28.71 9.36
N LEU A 63 -10.85 28.17 9.25
CA LEU A 63 -11.16 26.80 9.67
C LEU A 63 -10.25 25.75 8.99
N ILE A 64 -9.91 25.95 7.72
CA ILE A 64 -9.02 25.05 6.97
C ILE A 64 -7.57 25.23 7.44
N GLN A 65 -7.14 26.46 7.74
CA GLN A 65 -5.83 26.72 8.30
C GLN A 65 -5.66 26.05 9.68
N ASP A 66 -6.69 26.11 10.52
CA ASP A 66 -6.72 25.48 11.83
C ASP A 66 -6.65 23.95 11.71
N HIS A 67 -7.41 23.35 10.79
CA HIS A 67 -7.33 21.91 10.49
C HIS A 67 -5.94 21.50 10.00
N ILE A 68 -5.30 22.28 9.13
CA ILE A 68 -3.93 22.00 8.67
C ILE A 68 -2.95 22.05 9.84
N THR A 69 -3.09 23.02 10.74
CA THR A 69 -2.25 23.15 11.94
C THR A 69 -2.44 21.96 12.89
N GLU A 70 -3.68 21.52 13.08
CA GLU A 70 -3.98 20.30 13.86
C GLU A 70 -3.32 19.06 13.25
N LEU A 71 -3.47 18.88 11.93
CA LEU A 71 -2.84 17.77 11.20
C LEU A 71 -1.31 17.82 11.29
N GLU A 72 -0.71 19.00 11.22
CA GLU A 72 0.74 19.20 11.35
C GLU A 72 1.26 18.75 12.72
N SER A 73 0.56 19.09 13.79
CA SER A 73 0.90 18.69 15.17
C SER A 73 0.89 17.17 15.40
N ARG A 74 0.16 16.43 14.55
CA ARG A 74 0.01 14.96 14.62
C ARG A 74 0.67 14.24 13.45
N SER A 75 1.36 14.96 12.58
CA SER A 75 1.95 14.37 11.38
C SER A 75 3.05 13.38 11.72
N PHE A 76 3.29 12.43 10.82
CA PHE A 76 4.27 11.38 11.02
C PHE A 76 5.31 11.27 9.92
N ASP A 77 6.45 10.72 10.30
CA ASP A 77 7.48 10.22 9.40
C ASP A 77 7.97 8.84 9.86
N SER A 78 9.04 8.34 9.25
CA SER A 78 9.60 7.04 9.61
C SER A 78 10.34 6.99 10.96
N PHE A 79 10.38 8.10 11.69
CA PHE A 79 11.12 8.29 12.93
C PHE A 79 10.18 8.46 14.12
N ASN A 80 9.06 9.17 13.97
CA ASN A 80 8.25 9.63 15.10
C ASN A 80 6.93 8.85 15.35
N GLN A 81 6.58 7.81 14.59
CA GLN A 81 5.29 7.11 14.77
C GLN A 81 5.09 6.55 16.19
N HIS A 82 6.17 6.08 16.82
CA HIS A 82 6.13 5.59 18.20
C HIS A 82 5.76 6.69 19.20
N GLU A 83 6.25 7.93 19.01
CA GLU A 83 5.86 9.11 19.79
C GLU A 83 4.37 9.41 19.57
N ARG A 84 3.89 9.39 18.32
CA ARG A 84 2.46 9.61 18.02
C ARG A 84 1.58 8.59 18.73
N VAL A 85 1.98 7.32 18.75
CA VAL A 85 1.26 6.26 19.48
C VAL A 85 1.29 6.53 20.99
N ALA A 86 2.44 6.93 21.55
CA ALA A 86 2.59 7.23 22.97
C ALA A 86 1.77 8.46 23.42
N ASP A 87 1.74 9.52 22.61
CA ASP A 87 0.99 10.74 22.88
C ASP A 87 -0.52 10.50 22.81
N ILE A 88 -0.97 9.82 21.75
CA ILE A 88 -2.39 9.64 21.44
C ILE A 88 -3.00 8.52 22.30
N ARG A 89 -2.21 7.50 22.66
CA ARG A 89 -2.62 6.28 23.38
C ARG A 89 -3.86 5.61 22.74
N PRO A 90 -3.77 5.17 21.47
CA PRO A 90 -4.88 4.51 20.81
C PRO A 90 -5.08 3.09 21.35
N ASP A 91 -6.29 2.56 21.17
CA ASP A 91 -6.62 1.14 21.36
C ASP A 91 -6.19 0.32 20.12
N VAL A 92 -6.36 0.92 18.93
CA VAL A 92 -6.09 0.30 17.61
C VAL A 92 -5.34 1.28 16.71
N ILE A 93 -4.41 0.75 15.91
CA ILE A 93 -3.70 1.50 14.87
C ILE A 93 -4.18 1.01 13.51
N LEU A 94 -4.59 1.94 12.64
CA LEU A 94 -4.94 1.66 11.25
C LEU A 94 -3.95 2.37 10.32
N CYS A 95 -3.39 1.65 9.37
CA CYS A 95 -2.53 2.20 8.33
C CYS A 95 -3.29 2.20 7.01
N GLY A 96 -3.54 3.39 6.46
CA GLY A 96 -4.34 3.58 5.23
C GLY A 96 -3.71 2.96 3.97
N HIS A 97 -2.44 2.55 4.06
CA HIS A 97 -1.82 1.60 3.15
C HIS A 97 -0.55 1.01 3.81
N TRP A 98 0.00 -0.09 3.30
CA TRP A 98 1.21 -0.70 3.89
C TRP A 98 2.43 0.24 4.03
N PRO A 99 2.73 1.19 3.12
CA PRO A 99 3.86 2.12 3.30
C PRO A 99 3.63 3.14 4.42
N ALA A 100 2.39 3.33 4.86
CA ALA A 100 2.09 4.20 6.00
C ALA A 100 2.55 3.55 7.32
N PHE A 101 2.77 2.23 7.37
CA PHE A 101 3.35 1.59 8.54
C PHE A 101 4.89 1.65 8.49
N ALA A 102 5.47 2.54 9.28
CA ALA A 102 6.92 2.79 9.33
C ALA A 102 7.50 2.67 10.75
N ALA A 103 6.73 2.11 11.68
CA ALA A 103 7.05 2.03 13.09
C ALA A 103 8.36 1.26 13.31
N ARG A 104 9.23 1.83 14.16
CA ARG A 104 10.50 1.20 14.52
C ARG A 104 10.30 0.00 15.41
N VAL A 105 9.43 0.15 16.39
CA VAL A 105 9.03 -0.92 17.29
C VAL A 105 7.62 -1.32 16.93
N ARG A 106 7.33 -2.60 17.02
CA ARG A 106 5.98 -3.09 16.82
C ARG A 106 5.12 -2.57 17.98
N PRO A 107 4.03 -1.83 17.71
CA PRO A 107 3.19 -1.31 18.77
C PRO A 107 2.48 -2.45 19.50
N HIS A 108 2.11 -2.20 20.77
CA HIS A 108 1.36 -3.15 21.58
C HIS A 108 -0.11 -3.26 21.16
N GLN A 109 -0.65 -2.22 20.52
CA GLN A 109 -1.98 -2.15 19.96
C GLN A 109 -2.13 -3.10 18.76
N ALA A 110 -3.37 -3.50 18.48
CA ALA A 110 -3.67 -4.19 17.22
C ALA A 110 -3.36 -3.27 16.04
N VAL A 111 -2.67 -3.81 15.03
CA VAL A 111 -2.33 -3.07 13.79
C VAL A 111 -3.17 -3.60 12.64
N VAL A 112 -3.98 -2.73 12.05
CA VAL A 112 -4.75 -2.97 10.83
C VAL A 112 -4.04 -2.30 9.65
N VAL A 113 -3.77 -3.05 8.58
CA VAL A 113 -3.16 -2.50 7.36
C VAL A 113 -4.12 -2.61 6.19
N ASP A 114 -4.47 -1.48 5.59
CA ASP A 114 -5.18 -1.44 4.32
C ASP A 114 -4.22 -1.76 3.15
N LEU A 115 -4.70 -2.54 2.20
CA LEU A 115 -3.97 -2.99 1.02
C LEU A 115 -4.68 -2.49 -0.24
N ALA A 116 -4.92 -1.18 -0.25
CA ALA A 116 -5.50 -0.45 -1.36
C ALA A 116 -4.62 -0.51 -2.62
N GLY A 117 -4.96 -1.41 -3.55
CA GLY A 117 -4.30 -1.50 -4.85
C GLY A 117 -3.07 -2.41 -4.86
N PRO A 118 -2.76 -3.08 -5.99
CA PRO A 118 -1.62 -3.99 -6.09
C PRO A 118 -0.31 -3.22 -6.29
N HIS A 119 0.12 -2.46 -5.28
CA HIS A 119 1.24 -1.49 -5.34
C HIS A 119 2.59 -2.03 -5.88
N MET A 120 2.82 -3.36 -5.88
CA MET A 120 4.01 -3.92 -6.54
C MET A 120 3.90 -3.85 -8.06
N LEU A 121 2.70 -4.09 -8.62
CA LEU A 121 2.44 -3.93 -10.04
C LEU A 121 2.46 -2.46 -10.44
N GLU A 122 1.89 -1.57 -9.63
CA GLU A 122 1.99 -0.12 -9.88
C GLU A 122 3.45 0.34 -9.99
N ARG A 123 4.31 -0.10 -9.06
CA ARG A 123 5.75 0.16 -9.10
C ARG A 123 6.43 -0.41 -10.33
N HIS A 124 6.02 -1.60 -10.78
CA HIS A 124 6.52 -2.19 -12.03
C HIS A 124 6.20 -1.29 -13.23
N TYR A 125 4.94 -0.83 -13.36
CA TYR A 125 4.54 0.09 -14.44
C TYR A 125 5.17 1.48 -14.32
N GLN A 126 5.48 1.94 -13.11
CA GLN A 126 6.27 3.16 -12.86
C GLN A 126 7.75 3.01 -13.23
N LYS A 127 8.22 1.78 -13.51
CA LYS A 127 9.65 1.46 -13.67
C LYS A 127 10.46 1.85 -12.43
N ALA A 128 9.88 1.65 -11.24
CA ALA A 128 10.58 1.94 -9.99
C ALA A 128 11.85 1.07 -9.91
N PRO A 129 13.01 1.65 -9.54
CA PRO A 129 14.30 0.99 -9.67
C PRO A 129 14.52 -0.14 -8.65
N ASP A 130 13.89 -0.07 -7.48
CA ASP A 130 14.06 -1.01 -6.37
C ASP A 130 12.78 -1.81 -6.07
N GLN A 131 12.55 -2.86 -6.86
CA GLN A 131 11.40 -3.76 -6.69
C GLN A 131 11.61 -4.74 -5.52
N ASN A 132 12.83 -5.28 -5.37
CA ASN A 132 13.15 -6.25 -4.32
C ASN A 132 13.06 -5.61 -2.93
N GLY A 133 13.60 -4.40 -2.74
CA GLY A 133 13.46 -3.66 -1.50
C GLY A 133 12.01 -3.36 -1.17
N ALA A 134 11.19 -2.99 -2.15
CA ALA A 134 9.76 -2.76 -1.96
C ALA A 134 8.99 -4.04 -1.58
N LEU A 135 9.32 -5.18 -2.19
CA LEU A 135 8.76 -6.49 -1.86
C LEU A 135 9.07 -6.87 -0.41
N LEU A 136 10.35 -6.85 -0.03
CA LEU A 136 10.75 -7.26 1.31
C LEU A 136 10.25 -6.26 2.38
N ALA A 137 10.17 -4.97 2.08
CA ALA A 137 9.54 -3.99 2.95
C ALA A 137 8.05 -4.29 3.17
N LYS A 138 7.31 -4.66 2.11
CA LYS A 138 5.92 -5.09 2.23
C LYS A 138 5.81 -6.33 3.13
N LEU A 139 6.62 -7.37 2.90
CA LEU A 139 6.59 -8.58 3.73
C LEU A 139 6.88 -8.26 5.21
N SER A 140 7.84 -7.37 5.48
CA SER A 140 8.17 -6.90 6.83
C SER A 140 6.99 -6.19 7.52
N VAL A 141 6.23 -5.37 6.78
CA VAL A 141 5.00 -4.73 7.29
C VAL A 141 3.91 -5.75 7.56
N LEU A 142 3.66 -6.66 6.61
CA LEU A 142 2.61 -7.69 6.76
C LEU A 142 2.89 -8.61 7.95
N ALA A 143 4.15 -8.98 8.18
CA ALA A 143 4.54 -9.80 9.34
C ALA A 143 4.27 -9.10 10.69
N SER A 144 4.23 -7.76 10.69
CA SER A 144 4.00 -6.95 11.89
C SER A 144 2.53 -6.62 12.13
N ALA A 145 1.66 -6.80 11.13
CA ALA A 145 0.25 -6.47 11.21
C ALA A 145 -0.58 -7.62 11.79
N ASP A 146 -1.73 -7.28 12.36
CA ASP A 146 -2.67 -8.24 12.94
C ASP A 146 -3.86 -8.51 12.01
N TYR A 147 -4.34 -7.46 11.33
CA TYR A 147 -5.50 -7.51 10.45
C TYR A 147 -5.26 -6.76 9.15
N PHE A 148 -6.02 -7.13 8.13
CA PHE A 148 -5.85 -6.60 6.78
C PHE A 148 -7.18 -6.19 6.17
N ILE A 149 -7.14 -5.09 5.41
CA ILE A 149 -8.27 -4.63 4.59
C ILE A 149 -7.85 -4.76 3.12
N VAL A 150 -8.72 -5.31 2.29
CA VAL A 150 -8.56 -5.37 0.82
C VAL A 150 -9.77 -4.75 0.12
N SER A 151 -9.63 -4.36 -1.14
CA SER A 151 -10.73 -3.68 -1.85
C SER A 151 -11.67 -4.60 -2.62
N GLY A 152 -11.32 -5.87 -2.82
CA GLY A 152 -12.13 -6.80 -3.60
C GLY A 152 -11.60 -8.24 -3.57
N PRO A 153 -12.41 -9.21 -4.03
CA PRO A 153 -12.04 -10.63 -4.02
C PRO A 153 -10.79 -10.96 -4.85
N SER A 154 -10.57 -10.28 -5.98
CA SER A 154 -9.36 -10.52 -6.79
C SER A 154 -8.11 -10.02 -6.07
N GLN A 155 -8.19 -8.86 -5.41
CA GLN A 155 -7.09 -8.36 -4.56
C GLN A 155 -6.83 -9.26 -3.36
N GLN A 156 -7.89 -9.78 -2.73
CA GLN A 156 -7.77 -10.70 -1.60
C GLN A 156 -6.90 -11.91 -1.97
N SER A 157 -7.21 -12.54 -3.11
CA SER A 157 -6.46 -13.68 -3.63
C SER A 157 -5.00 -13.32 -3.91
N TYR A 158 -4.76 -12.15 -4.51
CA TYR A 158 -3.41 -11.64 -4.74
C TYR A 158 -2.61 -11.47 -3.43
N PHE A 159 -3.22 -10.89 -2.39
CA PHE A 159 -2.53 -10.58 -1.14
C PHE A 159 -2.31 -11.78 -0.21
N TYR A 160 -3.15 -12.83 -0.28
CA TYR A 160 -2.90 -14.06 0.50
C TYR A 160 -1.53 -14.67 0.22
N SER A 161 -1.05 -14.58 -1.02
CA SER A 161 0.30 -15.04 -1.38
C SER A 161 1.42 -14.27 -0.67
N TYR A 162 1.22 -12.98 -0.38
CA TYR A 162 2.17 -12.14 0.36
C TYR A 162 2.05 -12.37 1.87
N MET A 163 0.84 -12.45 2.40
CA MET A 163 0.58 -12.71 3.82
C MET A 163 1.16 -14.07 4.24
N SER A 164 0.93 -15.11 3.44
CA SER A 164 1.52 -16.44 3.69
C SER A 164 3.04 -16.40 3.71
N ARG A 165 3.65 -15.67 2.77
CA ARG A 165 5.10 -15.42 2.72
C ARG A 165 5.61 -14.47 3.78
N ALA A 166 4.74 -13.77 4.49
CA ALA A 166 5.09 -12.93 5.63
C ALA A 166 4.92 -13.70 6.96
N GLY A 167 4.47 -14.96 6.91
CA GLY A 167 4.24 -15.77 8.10
C GLY A 167 2.92 -15.44 8.82
N VAL A 168 1.96 -14.80 8.15
CA VAL A 168 0.63 -14.55 8.70
C VAL A 168 -0.11 -15.89 8.79
N GLU A 169 -0.42 -16.31 10.01
CA GLU A 169 -1.28 -17.46 10.27
C GLU A 169 -2.74 -17.15 9.94
N ASP A 170 -3.41 -18.07 9.25
CA ASP A 170 -4.78 -17.94 8.76
C ASP A 170 -5.09 -16.54 8.17
N PRO A 171 -4.49 -16.19 7.01
CA PRO A 171 -4.72 -14.91 6.36
C PRO A 171 -6.21 -14.63 6.07
N ALA A 172 -7.02 -15.68 5.89
CA ALA A 172 -8.43 -15.55 5.56
C ALA A 172 -9.25 -15.04 6.75
N ALA A 173 -9.04 -15.59 7.95
CA ALA A 173 -9.69 -15.10 9.17
C ALA A 173 -9.28 -13.67 9.57
N ARG A 174 -8.11 -13.20 9.10
CA ARG A 174 -7.55 -11.88 9.44
C ARG A 174 -7.79 -10.80 8.39
N THR A 175 -8.47 -11.11 7.30
CA THR A 175 -8.67 -10.18 6.18
C THR A 175 -10.14 -9.88 5.95
N VAL A 176 -10.48 -8.60 5.85
CA VAL A 176 -11.83 -8.13 5.48
C VAL A 176 -11.81 -7.35 4.18
N THR A 177 -12.93 -7.39 3.46
CA THR A 177 -13.10 -6.63 2.22
C THR A 177 -13.89 -5.35 2.48
N ILE A 178 -13.30 -4.21 2.12
CA ILE A 178 -13.95 -2.90 2.09
C ILE A 178 -13.69 -2.28 0.71
N THR A 179 -14.71 -2.23 -0.14
CA THR A 179 -14.59 -1.88 -1.56
C THR A 179 -14.08 -0.46 -1.80
N MET A 180 -14.89 0.54 -1.49
CA MET A 180 -14.50 1.94 -1.45
C MET A 180 -15.52 2.67 -0.54
N PRO A 181 -15.13 3.09 0.67
CA PRO A 181 -16.03 3.82 1.54
C PRO A 181 -16.13 5.29 1.10
N LEU A 182 -17.34 5.76 0.88
CA LEU A 182 -17.72 7.11 0.46
C LEU A 182 -18.88 7.63 1.33
N SER A 183 -19.18 8.92 1.27
CA SER A 183 -20.24 9.51 2.09
C SER A 183 -21.60 8.83 1.87
N PRO A 184 -22.38 8.54 2.92
CA PRO A 184 -23.77 8.11 2.77
C PRO A 184 -24.65 9.23 2.20
N GLU A 185 -24.23 10.50 2.31
CA GLU A 185 -24.89 11.63 1.67
C GLU A 185 -24.57 11.63 0.17
N LEU A 186 -25.55 11.19 -0.61
CA LEU A 186 -25.41 11.09 -2.06
C LEU A 186 -25.54 12.47 -2.74
N PRO A 187 -24.70 12.78 -3.74
CA PRO A 187 -24.85 13.99 -4.55
C PRO A 187 -26.21 14.05 -5.25
N GLN A 188 -26.79 15.24 -5.30
CA GLN A 188 -28.04 15.47 -6.02
C GLN A 188 -27.83 15.37 -7.53
N ARG A 189 -28.82 14.79 -8.22
CA ARG A 189 -28.82 14.60 -9.67
C ARG A 189 -29.96 15.39 -10.30
N PRO A 190 -29.66 16.40 -11.15
CA PRO A 190 -30.70 17.03 -11.94
C PRO A 190 -31.26 16.03 -12.97
N PRO A 191 -32.52 16.20 -13.41
CA PRO A 191 -33.06 15.45 -14.55
C PRO A 191 -32.19 15.61 -15.81
N ILE A 192 -32.17 14.59 -16.66
CA ILE A 192 -31.44 14.65 -17.94
C ILE A 192 -32.02 15.77 -18.81
N ASN A 193 -31.15 16.66 -19.29
CA ASN A 193 -31.51 17.66 -20.29
C ASN A 193 -31.38 17.05 -21.69
N LEU A 194 -32.50 16.72 -22.31
CA LEU A 194 -32.56 16.06 -23.63
C LEU A 194 -31.99 16.89 -24.79
N GLU A 195 -31.91 18.22 -24.66
CA GLU A 195 -31.31 19.11 -25.67
C GLU A 195 -29.79 18.94 -25.72
N ARG A 196 -29.16 18.76 -24.55
CA ARG A 196 -27.70 18.64 -24.40
C ARG A 196 -27.23 17.19 -24.28
N PHE A 197 -28.16 16.25 -24.19
CA PHE A 197 -27.87 14.83 -24.03
C PHE A 197 -27.25 14.22 -25.30
N PRO A 198 -26.29 13.27 -25.18
CA PRO A 198 -25.64 12.82 -23.95
C PRO A 198 -24.38 13.64 -23.59
N ARG A 199 -24.19 13.91 -22.29
CA ARG A 199 -22.96 14.52 -21.75
C ARG A 199 -22.13 13.46 -21.05
N PHE A 200 -20.96 13.17 -21.60
CA PHE A 200 -20.01 12.21 -21.05
C PHE A 200 -18.95 12.90 -20.19
N LEU A 201 -18.42 12.16 -19.21
CA LEU A 201 -17.30 12.60 -18.38
C LEU A 201 -16.25 11.51 -18.24
N PHE A 202 -14.98 11.91 -18.35
CA PHE A 202 -13.82 11.12 -17.93
C PHE A 202 -12.93 11.99 -17.05
N GLY A 203 -12.37 11.41 -16.00
CA GLY A 203 -11.69 12.13 -14.93
C GLY A 203 -10.44 11.42 -14.41
N GLY A 204 -9.65 12.12 -13.59
CA GLY A 204 -8.65 11.50 -12.71
C GLY A 204 -7.20 11.79 -13.06
N VAL A 205 -6.31 11.12 -12.32
CA VAL A 205 -4.86 11.33 -12.38
C VAL A 205 -4.23 10.50 -13.50
N PHE A 206 -3.26 11.08 -14.19
CA PHE A 206 -2.51 10.42 -15.26
C PHE A 206 -1.48 9.44 -14.68
N LEU A 207 -1.71 8.13 -14.90
CA LEU A 207 -0.89 7.05 -14.34
C LEU A 207 -0.44 6.08 -15.46
N PRO A 208 0.80 5.55 -15.38
CA PRO A 208 1.40 4.82 -16.51
C PRO A 208 0.80 3.43 -16.79
N TRP A 209 0.03 2.88 -15.84
CA TRP A 209 -0.70 1.62 -16.00
C TRP A 209 -2.16 1.82 -16.47
N GLN A 210 -2.57 3.05 -16.75
CA GLN A 210 -3.89 3.34 -17.28
C GLN A 210 -3.82 3.60 -18.78
N ASP A 211 -4.78 3.06 -19.53
CA ASP A 211 -4.93 3.31 -20.96
C ASP A 211 -6.43 3.42 -21.34
N PRO A 212 -6.99 4.64 -21.34
CA PRO A 212 -8.38 4.87 -21.76
C PRO A 212 -8.50 5.15 -23.26
N SER A 213 -7.41 5.00 -24.04
CA SER A 213 -7.32 5.58 -25.38
C SER A 213 -8.34 4.99 -26.35
N ALA A 214 -8.58 3.67 -26.31
CA ALA A 214 -9.55 3.01 -27.16
C ALA A 214 -10.97 3.58 -26.97
N GLY A 215 -11.43 3.61 -25.71
CA GLY A 215 -12.78 4.08 -25.37
C GLY A 215 -12.99 5.56 -25.68
N LEU A 216 -12.03 6.42 -25.29
CA LEU A 216 -12.16 7.86 -25.49
C LEU A 216 -12.04 8.28 -26.96
N ARG A 217 -11.16 7.65 -27.75
CA ARG A 217 -11.06 7.92 -29.20
C ARG A 217 -12.33 7.51 -29.93
N GLN A 218 -12.89 6.35 -29.59
CA GLN A 218 -14.14 5.93 -30.22
C GLN A 218 -15.27 6.89 -29.88
N LEU A 219 -15.43 7.27 -28.61
CA LEU A 219 -16.43 8.26 -28.21
C LEU A 219 -16.26 9.59 -28.96
N SER A 220 -15.03 10.08 -29.10
CA SER A 220 -14.75 11.30 -29.88
C SER A 220 -15.21 11.18 -31.33
N GLN A 221 -14.97 10.04 -31.98
CA GLN A 221 -15.43 9.78 -33.34
C GLN A 221 -16.97 9.74 -33.41
N THR A 222 -17.63 9.06 -32.47
CA THR A 222 -19.09 8.99 -32.39
C THR A 222 -19.72 10.38 -32.21
N LEU A 223 -19.14 11.22 -31.33
CA LEU A 223 -19.58 12.61 -31.13
C LEU A 223 -19.48 13.42 -32.42
N ALA A 224 -18.34 13.33 -33.12
CA ALA A 224 -18.12 14.04 -34.37
C ALA A 224 -19.07 13.58 -35.49
N GLN A 225 -19.30 12.27 -35.62
CA GLN A 225 -20.20 11.71 -36.64
C GLN A 225 -21.67 12.10 -36.41
N ARG A 226 -22.10 12.18 -35.15
CA ARG A 226 -23.48 12.51 -34.79
C ARG A 226 -23.75 14.01 -34.68
N GLY A 227 -22.70 14.82 -34.49
CA GLY A 227 -22.85 16.26 -34.23
C GLY A 227 -23.67 16.59 -32.98
N LYS A 228 -23.75 15.65 -32.02
CA LYS A 228 -24.61 15.75 -30.83
C LYS A 228 -23.97 15.11 -29.60
N GLY A 229 -24.14 15.76 -28.45
CA GLY A 229 -23.55 15.36 -27.17
C GLY A 229 -22.22 16.05 -26.90
N SER A 230 -21.61 15.78 -25.75
CA SER A 230 -20.30 16.34 -25.39
C SER A 230 -19.50 15.42 -24.48
N LEU A 231 -18.19 15.64 -24.40
CA LEU A 231 -17.30 14.97 -23.45
C LEU A 231 -16.49 15.98 -22.65
N THR A 232 -16.54 15.89 -21.33
CA THR A 232 -15.65 16.63 -20.44
C THR A 232 -14.52 15.73 -19.96
N LEU A 233 -13.28 16.11 -20.25
CA LEU A 233 -12.06 15.44 -19.80
C LEU A 233 -11.43 16.23 -18.66
N ILE A 234 -11.31 15.64 -17.48
CA ILE A 234 -10.78 16.32 -16.27
C ILE A 234 -9.55 15.56 -15.78
N GLY A 235 -8.37 16.17 -15.77
CA GLY A 235 -7.21 15.44 -15.27
C GLY A 235 -5.91 16.20 -15.26
N GLY A 236 -4.89 15.55 -14.72
CA GLY A 236 -3.56 16.10 -14.61
C GLY A 236 -2.53 15.12 -14.06
N LYS A 237 -1.29 15.60 -13.96
CA LYS A 237 -0.19 14.85 -13.34
C LYS A 237 -0.49 14.58 -11.87
N HIS A 238 0.01 13.47 -11.34
CA HIS A 238 -0.11 13.18 -9.91
C HIS A 238 0.47 14.34 -9.07
N PRO A 239 -0.25 14.86 -8.07
CA PRO A 239 0.21 16.03 -7.33
C PRO A 239 1.51 15.73 -6.58
N ASN A 240 1.64 14.55 -5.96
CA ASN A 240 2.73 14.23 -5.03
C ASN A 240 3.80 13.26 -5.54
N TYR A 241 3.66 12.71 -6.75
CA TYR A 241 4.58 11.69 -7.28
C TYR A 241 4.99 12.04 -8.71
N ASP A 242 6.29 11.86 -9.00
CA ASP A 242 6.82 12.06 -10.34
C ASP A 242 6.64 10.78 -11.16
N VAL A 243 5.46 10.64 -11.77
CA VAL A 243 5.12 9.51 -12.64
C VAL A 243 4.98 9.96 -14.10
N ASP A 244 5.33 9.07 -15.03
CA ASP A 244 5.13 9.33 -16.45
C ASP A 244 3.64 9.52 -16.77
N SER A 245 3.35 10.65 -17.41
CA SER A 245 2.02 11.12 -17.78
C SER A 245 1.94 11.52 -19.26
N ALA A 246 2.99 11.25 -20.04
CA ALA A 246 3.10 11.74 -21.41
C ALA A 246 2.05 11.14 -22.35
N SER A 247 1.72 9.85 -22.20
CA SER A 247 0.69 9.19 -23.01
C SER A 247 -0.69 9.84 -22.82
N TYR A 248 -1.08 10.06 -21.57
CA TYR A 248 -2.34 10.72 -21.21
C TYR A 248 -2.43 12.15 -21.71
N ARG A 249 -1.36 12.93 -21.52
CA ARG A 249 -1.32 14.34 -21.97
C ARG A 249 -1.51 14.43 -23.48
N LYS A 250 -0.78 13.60 -24.24
CA LYS A 250 -0.93 13.50 -25.69
C LYS A 250 -2.35 13.11 -26.10
N LEU A 251 -2.96 12.15 -25.39
CA LEU A 251 -4.35 11.75 -25.63
C LEU A 251 -5.33 12.92 -25.38
N PHE A 252 -5.19 13.65 -24.29
CA PHE A 252 -6.05 14.81 -24.00
C PHE A 252 -5.87 15.92 -25.04
N GLU A 253 -4.63 16.22 -25.45
CA GLU A 253 -4.31 17.18 -26.53
C GLU A 253 -4.89 16.75 -27.89
N GLU A 254 -4.83 15.45 -28.20
CA GLU A 254 -5.43 14.87 -29.41
C GLU A 254 -6.95 15.05 -29.41
N LEU A 255 -7.62 14.68 -28.31
CA LEU A 255 -9.08 14.69 -28.22
C LEU A 255 -9.67 16.10 -28.12
N ASN A 256 -8.96 17.05 -27.52
CA ASN A 256 -9.41 18.45 -27.40
C ASN A 256 -9.48 19.20 -28.75
N ARG A 257 -9.07 18.58 -29.86
CA ARG A 257 -9.27 19.10 -31.22
C ARG A 257 -10.72 18.96 -31.72
N ASN A 258 -11.50 18.11 -31.07
CA ASN A 258 -12.93 17.96 -31.34
C ASN A 258 -13.70 19.03 -30.53
N GLU A 259 -14.48 19.87 -31.20
CA GLU A 259 -15.21 20.99 -30.59
C GLU A 259 -16.26 20.55 -29.56
N LEU A 260 -16.67 19.28 -29.59
CA LEU A 260 -17.59 18.68 -28.61
C LEU A 260 -16.88 18.18 -27.34
N ILE A 261 -15.56 18.35 -27.25
CA ILE A 261 -14.73 17.88 -26.14
C ILE A 261 -14.13 19.09 -25.42
N THR A 262 -14.25 19.12 -24.10
CA THR A 262 -13.64 20.15 -23.25
C THR A 262 -12.68 19.51 -22.26
N CYS A 263 -11.42 19.95 -22.28
CA CYS A 263 -10.43 19.57 -21.27
C CYS A 263 -10.39 20.58 -20.10
N LYS A 264 -10.39 20.06 -18.87
CA LYS A 264 -10.22 20.81 -17.62
C LYS A 264 -9.00 20.27 -16.85
N PRO A 265 -8.31 21.14 -16.07
CA PRO A 265 -7.22 20.69 -15.20
C PRO A 265 -7.76 19.82 -14.06
N MET A 266 -6.86 19.36 -13.19
CA MET A 266 -7.26 18.76 -11.91
C MET A 266 -8.04 19.78 -11.07
N LEU A 267 -9.16 19.34 -10.50
CA LEU A 267 -10.06 20.17 -9.72
C LEU A 267 -10.03 19.79 -8.24
N PRO A 268 -10.34 20.73 -7.32
CA PRO A 268 -10.78 20.41 -5.98
C PRO A 268 -11.92 19.37 -5.99
N PHE A 269 -11.99 18.53 -4.95
CA PHE A 269 -12.91 17.40 -4.94
C PHE A 269 -14.37 17.83 -5.10
N GLU A 270 -14.80 18.90 -4.43
CA GLU A 270 -16.18 19.39 -4.49
C GLU A 270 -16.54 19.91 -5.89
N GLN A 271 -15.59 20.57 -6.57
CA GLN A 271 -15.77 21.02 -7.95
C GLN A 271 -15.85 19.84 -8.90
N PHE A 272 -15.02 18.80 -8.69
CA PHE A 272 -15.13 17.57 -9.46
C PHE A 272 -16.49 16.88 -9.26
N VAL A 273 -17.02 16.87 -8.03
CA VAL A 273 -18.39 16.40 -7.76
C VAL A 273 -19.43 17.22 -8.51
N ALA A 274 -19.31 18.54 -8.56
CA ALA A 274 -20.21 19.40 -9.32
C ALA A 274 -20.16 19.11 -10.84
N GLU A 275 -18.98 18.82 -11.39
CA GLU A 275 -18.83 18.39 -12.79
C GLU A 275 -19.52 17.04 -13.04
N MET A 276 -19.36 16.09 -12.13
CA MET A 276 -20.06 14.80 -12.19
C MET A 276 -21.59 14.98 -12.15
N SER A 277 -22.12 15.79 -11.22
CA SER A 277 -23.56 16.09 -11.16
C SER A 277 -24.11 16.73 -12.44
N ASN A 278 -23.26 17.38 -13.24
CA ASN A 278 -23.61 17.99 -14.52
C ASN A 278 -23.36 17.09 -15.75
N ALA A 279 -22.88 15.86 -15.57
CA ALA A 279 -22.71 14.91 -16.65
C ALA A 279 -23.79 13.82 -16.60
N ASP A 280 -24.11 13.20 -17.73
CA ASP A 280 -25.13 12.15 -17.79
C ASP A 280 -24.51 10.76 -17.57
N ILE A 281 -23.30 10.53 -18.09
CA ILE A 281 -22.65 9.22 -18.16
C ILE A 281 -21.15 9.38 -17.90
N ALA A 282 -20.56 8.46 -17.14
CA ALA A 282 -19.11 8.35 -17.05
C ALA A 282 -18.59 7.28 -18.03
N ILE A 283 -17.42 7.51 -18.60
CA ILE A 283 -16.70 6.49 -19.39
C ILE A 283 -15.38 6.19 -18.67
N ASP A 284 -15.08 4.92 -18.45
CA ASP A 284 -13.83 4.47 -17.81
C ASP A 284 -13.45 3.08 -18.35
N VAL A 285 -13.25 3.02 -19.67
CA VAL A 285 -12.89 1.81 -20.41
C VAL A 285 -11.38 1.73 -20.53
N MET A 286 -10.76 0.95 -19.64
CA MET A 286 -9.30 0.81 -19.55
C MET A 286 -8.80 -0.41 -20.32
N GLY A 287 -7.72 -0.26 -21.08
CA GLY A 287 -6.97 -1.38 -21.64
C GLY A 287 -6.55 -2.37 -20.55
N TRP A 288 -6.62 -3.66 -20.86
CA TRP A 288 -6.32 -4.72 -19.90
C TRP A 288 -4.85 -4.71 -19.50
N ASN A 289 -4.61 -4.84 -18.20
CA ASN A 289 -3.34 -5.26 -17.63
C ASN A 289 -3.56 -5.80 -16.20
N LEU A 290 -2.52 -6.38 -15.61
CA LEU A 290 -2.60 -7.03 -14.30
C LEU A 290 -3.02 -6.06 -13.18
N GLU A 291 -2.56 -4.81 -13.20
CA GLU A 291 -2.92 -3.83 -12.19
C GLU A 291 -4.40 -3.45 -12.33
N ARG A 292 -4.88 -3.18 -13.55
CA ARG A 292 -6.28 -2.80 -13.81
C ARG A 292 -7.25 -3.94 -13.48
N GLN A 293 -6.87 -5.19 -13.75
CA GLN A 293 -7.71 -6.35 -13.39
C GLN A 293 -7.93 -6.47 -11.88
N LEU A 294 -6.90 -6.17 -11.09
CA LEU A 294 -6.95 -6.21 -9.64
C LEU A 294 -7.47 -4.91 -9.02
N ALA A 295 -7.70 -3.85 -9.78
CA ALA A 295 -8.05 -2.55 -9.21
C ALA A 295 -9.54 -2.48 -8.84
N MET A 296 -9.83 -2.08 -7.60
CA MET A 296 -11.11 -1.47 -7.26
C MET A 296 -10.96 0.04 -7.44
N THR A 297 -11.40 0.54 -8.58
CA THR A 297 -11.02 1.88 -9.05
C THR A 297 -11.81 2.97 -8.35
N ILE A 298 -11.10 3.74 -7.50
CA ILE A 298 -11.67 4.85 -6.72
C ILE A 298 -12.41 5.85 -7.61
N ARG A 299 -11.86 6.18 -8.77
CA ARG A 299 -12.51 7.05 -9.76
C ARG A 299 -13.91 6.55 -10.15
N SER A 300 -14.02 5.29 -10.56
CA SER A 300 -15.26 4.73 -11.08
C SER A 300 -16.28 4.49 -9.96
N THR A 301 -15.82 4.11 -8.76
CA THR A 301 -16.71 4.07 -7.59
C THR A 301 -17.24 5.46 -7.23
N THR A 302 -16.44 6.52 -7.40
CA THR A 302 -16.89 7.90 -7.18
C THR A 302 -17.90 8.34 -8.25
N TYR A 303 -17.76 7.92 -9.51
CA TYR A 303 -18.80 8.15 -10.54
C TYR A 303 -20.13 7.54 -10.16
N LEU A 304 -20.11 6.27 -9.73
CA LEU A 304 -21.31 5.55 -9.33
C LEU A 304 -21.95 6.20 -8.09
N TRP A 305 -21.14 6.60 -7.11
CA TRP A 305 -21.58 7.37 -5.94
C TRP A 305 -22.21 8.71 -6.29
N ALA A 306 -21.61 9.44 -7.24
CA ALA A 306 -22.18 10.66 -7.79
C ALA A 306 -23.38 10.42 -8.72
N GLY A 307 -23.81 9.16 -8.92
CA GLY A 307 -24.99 8.79 -9.70
C GLY A 307 -24.78 8.73 -11.21
N LEU A 308 -23.55 8.66 -11.69
CA LEU A 308 -23.26 8.52 -13.11
C LEU A 308 -23.21 7.03 -13.46
N PRO A 309 -24.12 6.52 -14.29
CA PRO A 309 -23.94 5.19 -14.83
C PRO A 309 -22.64 5.18 -15.65
N THR A 310 -21.84 4.13 -15.47
CA THR A 310 -20.47 4.08 -15.99
C THR A 310 -20.35 3.05 -17.12
N ILE A 311 -19.76 3.44 -18.24
CA ILE A 311 -19.27 2.52 -19.28
C ILE A 311 -17.89 2.05 -18.83
N TYR A 312 -17.77 0.77 -18.49
CA TYR A 312 -16.63 0.22 -17.78
C TYR A 312 -16.08 -1.04 -18.47
N ASN A 313 -14.81 -1.36 -18.22
CA ASN A 313 -14.22 -2.60 -18.70
C ASN A 313 -14.85 -3.84 -18.04
N ASN A 314 -14.87 -4.97 -18.74
CA ASN A 314 -15.56 -6.20 -18.30
C ASN A 314 -14.72 -7.18 -17.47
N PHE A 315 -13.47 -6.85 -17.14
CA PHE A 315 -12.51 -7.80 -16.55
C PHE A 315 -12.18 -7.56 -15.06
N ALA A 316 -12.61 -6.46 -14.45
CA ALA A 316 -12.27 -6.10 -13.07
C ALA A 316 -13.45 -6.31 -12.10
N ASP A 317 -13.15 -6.51 -10.81
CA ASP A 317 -14.16 -6.81 -9.76
C ASP A 317 -15.34 -5.82 -9.71
N LEU A 318 -15.07 -4.53 -9.96
CA LEU A 318 -16.13 -3.51 -9.98
C LEU A 318 -17.17 -3.77 -11.08
N GLY A 319 -16.78 -4.42 -12.19
CA GLY A 319 -17.68 -4.79 -13.27
C GLY A 319 -18.82 -5.67 -12.79
N ALA A 320 -18.55 -6.64 -11.92
CA ALA A 320 -19.57 -7.51 -11.34
C ALA A 320 -20.60 -6.74 -10.50
N LEU A 321 -20.17 -5.68 -9.80
CA LEU A 321 -21.09 -4.80 -9.06
C LEU A 321 -21.93 -3.94 -9.99
N ILE A 322 -21.30 -3.38 -11.05
CA ILE A 322 -21.99 -2.56 -12.07
C ILE A 322 -23.08 -3.39 -12.76
N GLU A 323 -22.77 -4.64 -13.13
CA GLU A 323 -23.74 -5.56 -13.75
C GLU A 323 -24.85 -5.95 -12.77
N LYS A 324 -24.51 -6.39 -11.55
CA LYS A 324 -25.49 -6.82 -10.54
C LYS A 324 -26.54 -5.75 -10.23
N TYR A 325 -26.13 -4.49 -10.18
CA TYR A 325 -27.03 -3.39 -9.87
C TYR A 325 -27.68 -2.76 -11.11
N ASP A 326 -27.30 -3.18 -12.33
CA ASP A 326 -27.65 -2.46 -13.56
C ASP A 326 -27.27 -0.96 -13.46
N ALA A 327 -26.04 -0.69 -13.04
CA ALA A 327 -25.52 0.65 -12.76
C ALA A 327 -24.63 1.21 -13.88
N GLY A 328 -24.63 0.60 -15.06
CA GLY A 328 -23.74 0.98 -16.16
C GLY A 328 -23.76 -0.01 -17.32
N TRP A 329 -22.65 -0.05 -18.06
CA TRP A 329 -22.43 -0.97 -19.19
C TRP A 329 -21.02 -1.55 -19.10
N LEU A 330 -20.89 -2.84 -19.35
CA LEU A 330 -19.59 -3.51 -19.44
C LEU A 330 -19.22 -3.73 -20.90
N VAL A 331 -17.98 -3.40 -21.24
CA VAL A 331 -17.43 -3.60 -22.59
C VAL A 331 -16.04 -4.23 -22.51
N ASP A 332 -15.69 -5.01 -23.53
CA ASP A 332 -14.29 -5.35 -23.78
C ASP A 332 -13.62 -4.13 -24.44
N PRO A 333 -12.55 -3.55 -23.88
CA PRO A 333 -11.83 -2.44 -24.49
C PRO A 333 -11.31 -2.72 -25.92
N ALA A 334 -11.12 -3.99 -26.28
CA ALA A 334 -10.70 -4.40 -27.62
C ALA A 334 -11.87 -4.55 -28.61
N ASP A 335 -13.12 -4.64 -28.13
CA ASP A 335 -14.30 -4.80 -28.97
C ASP A 335 -14.95 -3.44 -29.29
N ARG A 336 -14.48 -2.88 -30.41
CA ARG A 336 -15.02 -1.62 -30.96
C ARG A 336 -16.51 -1.71 -31.29
N ALA A 337 -17.01 -2.86 -31.72
CA ALA A 337 -18.40 -3.02 -32.14
C ALA A 337 -19.34 -2.98 -30.92
N SER A 338 -18.96 -3.67 -29.84
CA SER A 338 -19.69 -3.61 -28.57
C SER A 338 -19.78 -2.19 -28.02
N LEU A 339 -18.68 -1.43 -28.07
CA LEU A 339 -18.68 -0.05 -27.61
C LEU A 339 -19.58 0.87 -28.49
N GLU A 340 -19.60 0.66 -29.80
CA GLU A 340 -20.49 1.40 -30.71
C GLU A 340 -21.97 1.11 -30.44
N GLN A 341 -22.27 -0.16 -30.13
CA GLN A 341 -23.63 -0.58 -29.77
C GLN A 341 -24.08 0.08 -28.47
N VAL A 342 -23.21 0.14 -27.46
CA VAL A 342 -23.48 0.85 -26.19
C VAL A 342 -23.78 2.32 -26.45
N PHE A 343 -22.95 3.01 -27.25
CA PHE A 343 -23.21 4.41 -27.59
C PHE A 343 -24.52 4.57 -28.34
N SER A 344 -24.77 3.78 -29.39
CA SER A 344 -26.01 3.85 -30.18
C SER A 344 -27.25 3.67 -29.31
N ASN A 345 -27.20 2.74 -28.37
CA ASN A 345 -28.26 2.49 -27.41
C ASN A 345 -28.44 3.65 -26.42
N ILE A 346 -27.36 4.28 -25.93
CA ILE A 346 -27.43 5.49 -25.09
C ILE A 346 -28.17 6.62 -25.81
N TYR A 347 -27.83 6.90 -27.07
CA TYR A 347 -28.49 7.95 -27.85
C TYR A 347 -29.97 7.68 -28.08
N ALA A 348 -30.34 6.40 -28.24
CA ALA A 348 -31.71 6.00 -28.50
C ALA A 348 -32.60 5.99 -27.24
N ASN A 349 -32.03 5.74 -26.05
CA ASN A 349 -32.77 5.43 -24.83
C ASN A 349 -32.34 6.27 -23.61
N PRO A 350 -32.61 7.60 -23.55
CA PRO A 350 -32.25 8.45 -22.42
C PRO A 350 -32.88 8.02 -21.07
N GLU A 351 -34.05 7.39 -21.11
CA GLU A 351 -34.73 6.83 -19.95
C GLU A 351 -33.95 5.67 -19.33
N GLN A 352 -33.23 4.89 -20.14
CA GLN A 352 -32.33 3.85 -19.65
C GLN A 352 -31.15 4.45 -18.87
N VAL A 353 -30.61 5.58 -19.32
CA VAL A 353 -29.56 6.31 -18.59
C VAL A 353 -30.09 6.79 -17.23
N SER A 354 -31.32 7.31 -17.19
CA SER A 354 -31.96 7.73 -15.95
C SER A 354 -32.20 6.56 -14.99
N HIS A 355 -32.57 5.39 -15.50
CA HIS A 355 -32.72 4.16 -14.72
C HIS A 355 -31.39 3.73 -14.11
N LYS A 356 -30.34 3.58 -14.93
CA LYS A 356 -29.01 3.17 -14.48
C LYS A 356 -28.38 4.19 -13.52
N SER A 357 -28.69 5.48 -13.66
CA SER A 357 -28.27 6.53 -12.72
C SER A 357 -28.83 6.32 -11.31
N ARG A 358 -30.13 6.01 -11.18
CA ARG A 358 -30.73 5.65 -9.88
C ARG A 358 -30.11 4.39 -9.30
N ASN A 359 -29.82 3.41 -10.14
CA ASN A 359 -29.19 2.17 -9.72
C ASN A 359 -27.73 2.34 -9.29
N ALA A 360 -26.99 3.25 -9.90
CA ALA A 360 -25.64 3.63 -9.46
C ALA A 360 -25.67 4.22 -8.04
N GLN A 361 -26.62 5.11 -7.76
CA GLN A 361 -26.84 5.64 -6.42
C GLN A 361 -27.31 4.57 -5.41
N LYS A 362 -28.13 3.62 -5.84
CA LYS A 362 -28.52 2.45 -5.02
C LYS A 362 -27.31 1.59 -4.67
N LEU A 363 -26.46 1.25 -5.64
CA LEU A 363 -25.20 0.54 -5.43
C LEU A 363 -24.33 1.29 -4.42
N ALA A 364 -24.17 2.60 -4.58
CA ALA A 364 -23.39 3.41 -3.66
C ALA A 364 -23.96 3.42 -2.24
N ALA A 365 -25.27 3.60 -2.08
CA ALA A 365 -25.94 3.61 -0.78
C ALA A 365 -25.88 2.26 -0.05
N GLU A 366 -25.79 1.15 -0.77
CA GLU A 366 -25.77 -0.20 -0.20
C GLU A 366 -24.36 -0.74 0.03
N VAL A 367 -23.39 -0.38 -0.81
CA VAL A 367 -22.05 -0.99 -0.81
C VAL A 367 -20.94 0.01 -0.48
N PHE A 368 -21.06 1.27 -0.93
CA PHE A 368 -19.99 2.27 -0.79
C PHE A 368 -20.19 3.19 0.40
N ALA A 369 -21.42 3.38 0.88
CA ALA A 369 -21.72 4.22 2.02
C ALA A 369 -20.89 3.80 3.24
N TRP A 370 -20.05 4.70 3.77
CA TRP A 370 -19.00 4.36 4.72
C TRP A 370 -19.54 3.73 6.01
N ASP A 371 -20.75 4.07 6.41
CA ASP A 371 -21.46 3.56 7.59
C ASP A 371 -21.80 2.07 7.44
N LYS A 372 -21.95 1.60 6.21
CA LYS A 372 -22.17 0.18 5.89
C LYS A 372 -20.89 -0.52 5.47
N ALA A 373 -20.05 0.15 4.70
CA ALA A 373 -18.85 -0.43 4.11
C ALA A 373 -17.84 -0.91 5.17
N VAL A 374 -17.76 -0.24 6.32
CA VAL A 374 -16.81 -0.60 7.40
C VAL A 374 -17.30 -1.73 8.32
N GLN A 375 -18.54 -2.19 8.18
CA GLN A 375 -19.13 -3.23 9.04
C GLN A 375 -18.28 -4.50 9.18
N PRO A 376 -17.63 -5.02 8.12
CA PRO A 376 -16.72 -6.16 8.27
C PRO A 376 -15.56 -5.89 9.23
N LEU A 377 -14.98 -4.68 9.21
CA LEU A 377 -13.90 -4.28 10.10
C LEU A 377 -14.39 -4.14 11.54
N LEU A 378 -15.57 -3.56 11.78
CA LEU A 378 -16.15 -3.44 13.12
C LEU A 378 -16.29 -4.82 13.78
N ARG A 379 -16.88 -5.79 13.07
CA ARG A 379 -17.01 -7.17 13.56
C ARG A 379 -15.67 -7.82 13.85
N LEU A 380 -14.66 -7.56 13.01
CA LEU A 380 -13.30 -8.07 13.20
C LEU A 380 -12.68 -7.50 14.47
N LEU A 381 -12.87 -6.21 14.74
CA LEU A 381 -12.32 -5.54 15.92
C LEU A 381 -13.06 -5.96 17.21
N ASP A 382 -14.38 -6.13 17.18
CA ASP A 382 -15.18 -6.53 18.34
C ASP A 382 -14.85 -7.95 18.85
N GLY A 383 -14.49 -8.86 17.94
CA GLY A 383 -14.08 -10.24 18.26
C GLY A 383 -12.58 -10.40 18.54
N SER A 384 -11.80 -9.32 18.44
CA SER A 384 -10.34 -9.43 18.47
C SER A 384 -9.76 -9.44 19.89
N THR A 385 -9.20 -10.57 20.30
CA THR A 385 -8.10 -10.58 21.27
C THR A 385 -6.81 -10.51 20.46
N ALA A 386 -6.00 -9.46 20.62
CA ALA A 386 -4.69 -9.38 19.95
C ALA A 386 -3.89 -10.67 20.21
N VAL A 387 -3.70 -11.51 19.18
CA VAL A 387 -3.09 -12.84 19.33
C VAL A 387 -1.59 -12.69 19.57
N ARG A 388 -1.14 -12.56 20.81
CA ARG A 388 0.28 -12.44 21.15
C ARG A 388 0.95 -13.81 21.34
N SER A 389 0.89 -14.66 20.33
CA SER A 389 1.73 -15.87 20.27
C SER A 389 3.16 -15.52 19.88
N GLU A 390 4.10 -16.44 20.07
CA GLU A 390 5.46 -16.37 19.56
C GLU A 390 5.43 -15.97 18.09
N ARG A 391 6.16 -14.91 17.73
CA ARG A 391 6.07 -14.35 16.38
C ARG A 391 7.45 -14.15 15.79
N THR A 392 7.51 -14.40 14.50
CA THR A 392 8.65 -14.02 13.67
C THR A 392 8.64 -12.50 13.50
N ASP A 393 9.69 -11.83 13.96
CA ASP A 393 9.83 -10.38 13.79
C ASP A 393 10.41 -10.06 12.41
N ILE A 394 11.51 -10.72 12.04
CA ILE A 394 12.17 -10.55 10.75
C ILE A 394 12.04 -11.85 9.96
N MET A 395 11.66 -11.77 8.68
CA MET A 395 11.71 -12.91 7.77
C MET A 395 12.15 -12.47 6.37
N ILE A 396 13.36 -12.87 5.99
CA ILE A 396 13.92 -12.64 4.66
C ILE A 396 14.36 -14.01 4.12
N ASP A 397 13.50 -14.62 3.30
CA ASP A 397 13.82 -15.82 2.52
C ASP A 397 13.83 -15.46 1.03
N SER A 398 14.87 -14.72 0.64
CA SER A 398 15.08 -14.30 -0.74
C SER A 398 16.56 -14.52 -1.12
N PRO A 399 17.00 -15.79 -1.22
CA PRO A 399 18.38 -16.11 -1.55
C PRO A 399 18.71 -15.66 -2.98
N GLU A 400 19.56 -14.63 -3.10
CA GLU A 400 19.99 -14.07 -4.40
C GLU A 400 21.49 -14.25 -4.65
N LEU A 401 22.33 -14.10 -3.61
CA LEU A 401 23.79 -14.21 -3.71
C LEU A 401 24.37 -14.99 -2.52
N ALA A 402 25.48 -15.67 -2.75
CA ALA A 402 26.24 -16.39 -1.72
C ALA A 402 27.76 -16.29 -2.00
N ASP A 403 28.26 -15.06 -2.10
CA ASP A 403 29.65 -14.75 -2.52
C ASP A 403 30.54 -14.27 -1.34
N PHE A 404 29.98 -14.19 -0.13
CA PHE A 404 30.66 -13.71 1.06
C PHE A 404 31.30 -14.86 1.84
N ALA A 405 32.43 -15.34 1.36
CA ALA A 405 33.18 -16.45 1.96
C ALA A 405 33.49 -16.25 3.46
N LEU A 406 33.16 -17.25 4.28
CA LEU A 406 33.58 -17.36 5.67
C LEU A 406 34.77 -18.32 5.76
N ASP A 407 35.97 -17.87 5.39
CA ASP A 407 37.15 -18.73 5.26
C ASP A 407 38.14 -18.63 6.43
N GLY A 408 37.88 -17.73 7.40
CA GLY A 408 38.77 -17.38 8.51
C GLY A 408 39.51 -16.04 8.33
N ARG A 409 39.37 -15.38 7.17
CA ARG A 409 39.94 -14.05 6.91
C ARG A 409 38.96 -12.92 7.18
N LYS A 410 37.67 -13.17 7.03
CA LYS A 410 36.59 -12.18 7.14
C LYS A 410 35.40 -12.79 7.86
N SER A 411 34.74 -11.97 8.68
CA SER A 411 33.42 -12.26 9.20
C SER A 411 32.35 -11.54 8.38
N PHE A 412 31.12 -12.06 8.44
CA PHE A 412 29.92 -11.40 7.95
C PHE A 412 29.07 -10.95 9.14
N GLN A 413 28.69 -9.69 9.17
CA GLN A 413 27.95 -9.06 10.25
C GLN A 413 26.64 -8.50 9.70
N GLN A 414 25.50 -8.97 10.22
CA GLN A 414 24.18 -8.43 9.93
C GLN A 414 23.71 -7.57 11.12
N TYR A 415 23.42 -6.30 10.86
CA TYR A 415 22.85 -5.40 11.84
C TYR A 415 21.34 -5.31 11.66
N PHE A 416 20.61 -5.33 12.77
CA PHE A 416 19.15 -5.23 12.76
C PHE A 416 18.62 -4.60 14.04
N VAL A 417 17.38 -4.11 13.98
CA VAL A 417 16.60 -3.74 15.17
C VAL A 417 15.62 -4.85 15.45
N CYS A 418 15.57 -5.35 16.68
CA CYS A 418 14.48 -6.24 17.07
C CYS A 418 13.26 -5.38 17.39
N ARG A 419 12.12 -5.61 16.73
CA ARG A 419 10.91 -4.78 16.89
C ARG A 419 9.94 -5.36 17.90
N MET A 420 10.20 -6.56 18.41
CA MET A 420 9.35 -7.28 19.34
C MET A 420 10.10 -7.64 20.63
N PRO A 421 9.40 -7.74 21.77
CA PRO A 421 10.04 -8.13 23.03
C PRO A 421 10.34 -9.63 23.04
N GLY A 422 11.44 -10.02 23.70
CA GLY A 422 11.80 -11.42 23.91
C GLY A 422 12.48 -12.11 22.73
N LEU A 423 13.41 -11.43 22.05
CA LEU A 423 14.24 -12.09 21.02
C LEU A 423 14.85 -13.37 21.60
N SER A 424 14.51 -14.51 20.99
CA SER A 424 14.83 -15.85 21.52
C SER A 424 15.42 -16.78 20.47
N GLU A 425 15.35 -16.42 19.20
CA GLU A 425 15.95 -17.20 18.12
C GLU A 425 16.43 -16.31 16.98
N ILE A 426 17.58 -16.66 16.43
CA ILE A 426 18.11 -16.12 15.18
C ILE A 426 18.34 -17.29 14.23
N SER A 427 17.86 -17.16 13.00
CA SER A 427 18.16 -18.11 11.93
C SER A 427 18.77 -17.42 10.73
N CYS A 428 19.68 -18.11 10.06
CA CYS A 428 20.27 -17.68 8.81
C CYS A 428 20.36 -18.84 7.83
N LYS A 429 20.38 -18.54 6.53
CA LYS A 429 20.52 -19.55 5.48
C LYS A 429 21.95 -19.55 4.95
N LEU A 430 22.58 -20.72 4.89
CA LEU A 430 23.97 -20.85 4.44
C LEU A 430 24.06 -21.66 3.15
N ALA A 431 24.99 -21.32 2.27
CA ALA A 431 25.36 -22.08 1.09
C ALA A 431 26.72 -22.73 1.30
N THR A 432 26.87 -23.97 0.86
CA THR A 432 28.17 -24.64 0.75
C THR A 432 28.58 -24.85 -0.70
N HIS A 433 27.71 -24.51 -1.66
CA HIS A 433 27.85 -24.82 -3.08
C HIS A 433 28.06 -26.31 -3.32
N ARG A 434 27.33 -27.12 -2.55
CA ARG A 434 27.39 -28.61 -2.52
C ARG A 434 28.75 -29.18 -2.12
N ARG A 435 29.61 -28.41 -1.47
CA ARG A 435 30.86 -28.91 -0.90
C ARG A 435 30.58 -29.69 0.39
N SER A 436 31.40 -30.71 0.64
CA SER A 436 31.40 -31.53 1.85
C SER A 436 32.61 -31.18 2.73
N GLY A 437 32.53 -31.44 4.04
CA GLY A 437 33.64 -31.18 4.96
C GLY A 437 33.88 -29.69 5.18
N CYS A 438 32.80 -28.90 5.20
CA CYS A 438 32.86 -27.47 5.49
C CYS A 438 33.41 -27.22 6.89
N LYS A 439 34.05 -26.08 7.10
CA LYS A 439 34.49 -25.63 8.42
C LYS A 439 33.33 -25.33 9.34
N SER A 440 33.57 -25.55 10.63
CA SER A 440 32.67 -25.07 11.67
C SER A 440 32.68 -23.53 11.69
N LEU A 441 31.55 -22.93 12.08
CA LEU A 441 31.42 -21.47 12.23
C LEU A 441 31.26 -21.09 13.69
N ILE A 442 31.72 -19.90 14.06
CA ILE A 442 31.34 -19.25 15.32
C ILE A 442 30.27 -18.23 15.00
N ALA A 443 29.13 -18.34 15.66
CA ALA A 443 28.04 -17.39 15.60
C ALA A 443 28.00 -16.56 16.88
N ARG A 444 27.95 -15.23 16.75
CA ARG A 444 27.84 -14.31 17.88
C ARG A 444 26.67 -13.37 17.71
N LEU A 445 25.98 -13.09 18.80
CA LEU A 445 25.01 -12.02 18.87
C LEU A 445 25.50 -10.96 19.85
N TYR A 446 25.52 -9.71 19.39
CA TYR A 446 25.82 -8.56 20.23
C TYR A 446 24.63 -7.63 20.34
N ARG A 447 24.41 -7.07 21.52
CA ARG A 447 23.46 -5.99 21.78
C ARG A 447 24.21 -4.67 21.94
N TYR A 448 23.75 -3.62 21.27
CA TYR A 448 24.31 -2.27 21.43
C TYR A 448 23.64 -1.53 22.59
N ALA A 449 24.42 -0.74 23.33
CA ALA A 449 23.93 0.06 24.44
C ALA A 449 23.01 1.21 23.97
N GLU A 450 23.31 1.78 22.79
CA GLU A 450 22.50 2.84 22.18
C GLU A 450 21.73 2.29 20.98
N THR A 451 20.44 2.63 20.91
CA THR A 451 19.59 2.30 19.76
C THR A 451 19.88 3.24 18.61
N SER A 452 20.41 2.72 17.52
CA SER A 452 20.77 3.50 16.33
C SER A 452 19.58 3.72 15.37
N GLY A 453 18.42 3.14 15.68
CA GLY A 453 17.21 3.24 14.87
C GLY A 453 17.43 2.65 13.49
N ARG A 454 17.38 3.47 12.43
CA ARG A 454 17.59 3.03 11.03
C ARG A 454 19.04 3.15 10.55
N ARG A 455 19.98 3.58 11.40
CA ARG A 455 21.39 3.81 11.03
C ARG A 455 22.27 2.72 11.62
N LEU A 456 23.39 2.41 10.97
CA LEU A 456 24.42 1.56 11.57
C LEU A 456 24.99 2.25 12.82
N PRO A 457 25.26 1.48 13.90
CA PRO A 457 26.01 1.99 15.05
C PRO A 457 27.39 2.51 14.63
N ALA A 458 27.93 3.47 15.39
CA ALA A 458 29.31 3.90 15.19
C ALA A 458 30.29 2.77 15.55
N VAL A 459 31.47 2.77 14.93
CA VAL A 459 32.48 1.70 15.12
C VAL A 459 32.84 1.50 16.60
N ASN A 460 32.86 2.59 17.37
CA ASN A 460 33.23 2.58 18.80
C ASN A 460 32.01 2.51 19.74
N SER A 461 30.80 2.28 19.22
CA SER A 461 29.61 2.17 20.05
C SER A 461 29.73 0.96 20.99
N LYS A 462 29.45 1.18 22.28
CA LYS A 462 29.50 0.12 23.30
C LYS A 462 28.49 -0.98 22.96
N ARG A 463 28.96 -2.23 23.02
CA ARG A 463 28.16 -3.43 22.80
C ARG A 463 28.50 -4.51 23.83
N GLU A 464 27.54 -5.37 24.12
CA GLU A 464 27.71 -6.55 24.96
C GLU A 464 27.47 -7.82 24.15
N LEU A 465 28.22 -8.89 24.47
CA LEU A 465 27.99 -10.21 23.89
C LEU A 465 26.77 -10.83 24.58
N VAL A 466 25.77 -11.22 23.78
CA VAL A 466 24.55 -11.88 24.26
C VAL A 466 24.75 -13.39 24.27
N PHE A 467 25.23 -13.95 23.17
CA PHE A 467 25.63 -15.35 23.08
C PHE A 467 26.75 -15.55 22.07
N GLU A 468 27.49 -16.64 22.26
CA GLU A 468 28.44 -17.21 21.30
C GLU A 468 28.14 -18.72 21.19
N GLU A 469 27.99 -19.23 19.97
CA GLU A 469 27.73 -20.65 19.72
C GLU A 469 28.64 -21.17 18.59
N LEU A 470 29.23 -22.36 18.80
CA LEU A 470 29.94 -23.10 17.76
C LEU A 470 28.94 -23.90 16.91
N ILE A 471 28.82 -23.53 15.65
CA ILE A 471 28.07 -24.28 14.64
C ILE A 471 29.02 -25.32 14.05
N HIS A 472 28.92 -26.55 14.55
CA HIS A 472 29.68 -27.68 14.03
C HIS A 472 29.35 -27.95 12.55
N SER A 473 30.36 -28.36 11.80
CA SER A 473 30.29 -28.59 10.35
C SER A 473 29.18 -29.56 9.93
N GLU A 474 28.84 -30.55 10.77
CA GLU A 474 27.79 -31.54 10.48
C GLU A 474 26.39 -30.93 10.46
N ARG A 475 26.20 -29.74 11.06
CA ARG A 475 24.93 -28.98 11.03
C ARG A 475 24.83 -28.06 9.81
N ILE A 476 25.90 -27.90 9.03
CA ILE A 476 25.95 -27.00 7.89
C ILE A 476 25.62 -27.80 6.62
N HIS A 477 24.43 -27.55 6.08
CA HIS A 477 23.97 -28.18 4.84
C HIS A 477 23.76 -27.13 3.76
N ASP A 478 23.97 -27.51 2.50
CA ASP A 478 23.85 -26.59 1.37
C ASP A 478 22.45 -26.00 1.28
N SER A 479 22.38 -24.66 1.30
CA SER A 479 21.14 -23.88 1.19
C SER A 479 20.10 -24.17 2.29
N ALA A 480 20.53 -24.68 3.44
CA ALA A 480 19.67 -24.94 4.59
C ALA A 480 19.65 -23.77 5.59
N TRP A 481 18.56 -23.69 6.35
CA TRP A 481 18.45 -22.80 7.50
C TRP A 481 19.19 -23.39 8.71
N ILE A 482 19.94 -22.55 9.39
CA ILE A 482 20.50 -22.83 10.72
C ILE A 482 19.83 -21.91 11.72
N SER A 483 19.30 -22.49 12.79
CA SER A 483 18.63 -21.77 13.88
C SER A 483 19.44 -21.87 15.17
N LEU A 484 19.61 -20.73 15.82
CA LEU A 484 20.35 -20.53 17.06
C LEU A 484 19.38 -19.99 18.10
N LYS A 485 19.16 -20.75 19.17
CA LYS A 485 18.19 -20.42 20.22
C LYS A 485 18.91 -19.88 21.45
N THR A 486 18.31 -18.90 22.08
CA THR A 486 18.76 -18.29 23.33
C THR A 486 17.58 -18.15 24.29
N GLN A 487 17.87 -17.89 25.57
CA GLN A 487 16.83 -17.40 26.47
C GLN A 487 16.26 -16.08 25.92
N ALA A 488 14.97 -15.86 26.12
CA ALA A 488 14.30 -14.64 25.68
C ALA A 488 15.01 -13.40 26.25
N ILE A 489 15.50 -12.53 25.37
CA ILE A 489 16.27 -11.35 25.76
C ILE A 489 15.29 -10.27 26.26
N GLU A 490 15.45 -9.87 27.52
CA GLU A 490 14.67 -8.79 28.13
C GLU A 490 14.91 -7.44 27.43
N ASN A 491 13.85 -6.64 27.30
CA ASN A 491 13.88 -5.32 26.67
C ASN A 491 14.51 -5.34 25.25
N SER A 492 14.28 -6.40 24.47
CA SER A 492 14.84 -6.51 23.13
C SER A 492 14.15 -5.62 22.11
N ASP A 493 12.91 -5.20 22.36
CA ASP A 493 12.14 -4.35 21.47
C ASP A 493 12.77 -2.95 21.33
N GLY A 494 12.96 -2.53 20.08
CA GLY A 494 13.69 -1.31 19.72
C GLY A 494 15.21 -1.40 19.86
N ALA A 495 15.74 -2.46 20.47
CA ALA A 495 17.18 -2.61 20.65
C ALA A 495 17.89 -2.96 19.34
N THR A 496 19.09 -2.39 19.17
CA THR A 496 19.96 -2.69 18.02
C THR A 496 20.85 -3.89 18.33
N PHE A 497 20.87 -4.85 17.41
CA PHE A 497 21.70 -6.05 17.48
C PHE A 497 22.63 -6.17 16.27
N MET A 498 23.74 -6.87 16.47
CA MET A 498 24.62 -7.35 15.40
C MET A 498 24.79 -8.85 15.55
N PHE A 499 24.38 -9.58 14.52
CA PHE A 499 24.66 -11.01 14.39
C PHE A 499 25.88 -11.20 13.50
N GLU A 500 26.90 -11.88 14.01
CA GLU A 500 28.16 -12.13 13.33
C GLU A 500 28.34 -13.63 13.07
N LEU A 501 28.81 -13.96 11.87
CA LEU A 501 29.30 -15.27 11.50
C LEU A 501 30.77 -15.17 11.08
N GLU A 502 31.60 -16.05 11.62
CA GLU A 502 32.99 -16.22 11.23
C GLU A 502 33.35 -17.70 11.19
N ALA A 503 34.43 -18.06 10.50
CA ALA A 503 34.96 -19.41 10.56
C ALA A 503 35.61 -19.67 11.93
N ALA A 504 35.37 -20.84 12.51
CA ALA A 504 36.00 -21.26 13.78
C ALA A 504 37.49 -21.57 13.62
N GLU A 505 37.92 -21.84 12.39
CA GLU A 505 39.28 -22.22 12.03
C GLU A 505 39.95 -21.14 11.18
N GLY A 506 41.28 -21.07 11.21
CA GLY A 506 42.07 -20.14 10.41
C GLY A 506 41.91 -20.34 8.89
N PRO A 507 42.46 -19.43 8.06
CA PRO A 507 42.33 -19.46 6.60
C PRO A 507 42.71 -20.81 5.98
N GLY A 508 41.77 -21.40 5.23
CA GLY A 508 41.99 -22.64 4.47
C GLY A 508 42.40 -22.37 3.03
N GLU A 509 42.62 -23.42 2.24
CA GLU A 509 42.95 -23.30 0.81
C GLU A 509 41.77 -22.82 -0.03
N GLN A 510 40.53 -23.19 0.33
CA GLN A 510 39.31 -22.76 -0.36
C GLN A 510 38.19 -22.38 0.61
N PRO A 511 37.39 -21.35 0.27
CA PRO A 511 36.19 -21.00 1.02
C PRO A 511 35.06 -22.01 0.78
N ASP A 512 34.39 -22.40 1.85
CA ASP A 512 33.48 -23.55 1.88
C ASP A 512 32.09 -23.23 2.46
N VAL A 513 31.93 -22.11 3.17
CA VAL A 513 30.63 -21.64 3.68
C VAL A 513 30.39 -20.17 3.37
N PHE A 514 29.17 -19.85 2.95
CA PHE A 514 28.75 -18.53 2.51
C PHE A 514 27.35 -18.24 3.05
N PRO A 515 27.08 -17.08 3.67
CA PRO A 515 25.72 -16.70 4.00
C PRO A 515 24.96 -16.39 2.70
N TRP A 516 23.75 -16.92 2.58
CA TRP A 516 22.82 -16.47 1.56
C TRP A 516 22.37 -15.04 1.89
N VAL A 517 22.33 -14.17 0.90
CA VAL A 517 21.88 -12.79 1.04
C VAL A 517 20.86 -12.41 -0.04
N ALA A 518 20.03 -11.43 0.27
CA ALA A 518 19.16 -10.71 -0.65
C ALA A 518 19.81 -9.38 -1.06
N LYS A 519 19.54 -8.91 -2.28
CA LYS A 519 20.01 -7.61 -2.79
C LYS A 519 19.11 -6.45 -2.34
N ALA A 520 18.73 -6.47 -1.08
CA ALA A 520 18.04 -5.39 -0.40
C ALA A 520 18.22 -5.51 1.12
N SER A 521 18.18 -4.38 1.82
CA SER A 521 18.22 -4.32 3.29
C SER A 521 17.04 -3.49 3.81
N PRO A 522 15.79 -3.98 3.70
CA PRO A 522 14.64 -3.26 4.24
C PRO A 522 14.70 -3.23 5.76
N TYR A 523 14.08 -2.22 6.35
CA TYR A 523 13.88 -2.20 7.80
C TYR A 523 13.08 -3.44 8.26
N PRO A 524 13.49 -4.14 9.34
CA PRO A 524 14.44 -3.69 10.35
C PRO A 524 15.91 -4.12 10.19
N LEU A 525 16.31 -4.63 9.02
CA LEU A 525 17.75 -4.70 8.70
C LEU A 525 18.28 -3.28 8.47
N ILE A 526 19.36 -2.93 9.16
CA ILE A 526 19.95 -1.58 9.11
C ILE A 526 21.30 -1.55 8.39
N GLY A 527 21.83 -2.72 8.04
CA GLY A 527 22.96 -2.88 7.13
C GLY A 527 23.76 -4.15 7.39
N ALA A 528 24.67 -4.46 6.47
CA ALA A 528 25.61 -5.56 6.59
C ALA A 528 27.06 -5.06 6.47
N VAL A 529 27.98 -5.75 7.12
CA VAL A 529 29.43 -5.51 7.05
C VAL A 529 30.12 -6.84 6.77
N TYR A 530 31.09 -6.83 5.87
CA TYR A 530 31.90 -8.01 5.55
C TYR A 530 33.38 -7.66 5.53
N GLY A 531 34.18 -8.36 6.35
CA GLY A 531 35.60 -8.07 6.51
C GLY A 531 35.88 -6.61 6.88
N GLY A 532 35.05 -6.04 7.75
CA GLY A 532 35.16 -4.64 8.21
C GLY A 532 34.68 -3.58 7.24
N LYS A 533 34.15 -3.95 6.05
CA LYS A 533 33.60 -2.99 5.08
C LYS A 533 32.08 -3.11 5.01
N LYS A 534 31.38 -1.97 5.09
CA LYS A 534 29.93 -1.92 4.87
C LYS A 534 29.60 -2.40 3.46
N ILE A 535 28.55 -3.20 3.35
CA ILE A 535 27.98 -3.62 2.08
C ILE A 535 26.63 -2.93 1.92
N ASP A 536 26.50 -2.10 0.90
CA ASP A 536 25.25 -1.38 0.63
C ASP A 536 24.22 -2.30 -0.01
N GLN A 537 22.95 -2.13 0.40
CA GLN A 537 21.79 -2.85 -0.17
C GLN A 537 21.90 -4.38 -0.11
N ILE A 538 22.61 -4.92 0.89
CA ILE A 538 22.67 -6.36 1.16
C ILE A 538 22.09 -6.64 2.54
N GLY A 539 21.19 -7.61 2.60
CA GLY A 539 20.65 -8.18 3.82
C GLY A 539 20.79 -9.69 3.79
N MET A 540 21.23 -10.30 4.88
CA MET A 540 21.28 -11.75 4.99
C MET A 540 19.88 -12.36 4.87
N CYS A 541 19.79 -13.57 4.30
CA CYS A 541 18.60 -14.41 4.43
C CYS A 541 18.45 -14.78 5.91
N PHE A 542 17.57 -14.07 6.59
CA PHE A 542 17.60 -13.90 8.04
C PHE A 542 16.19 -14.01 8.62
N ARG A 543 16.08 -14.72 9.75
CA ARG A 543 14.85 -14.83 10.51
C ARG A 543 15.12 -14.56 11.99
N THR A 544 14.21 -13.86 12.65
CA THR A 544 14.21 -13.74 14.11
C THR A 544 12.88 -14.16 14.69
N SER A 545 12.90 -14.89 15.81
CA SER A 545 11.69 -15.24 16.56
C SER A 545 11.74 -14.58 17.94
N CYS A 546 10.58 -14.10 18.38
CA CYS A 546 10.41 -13.46 19.68
C CYS A 546 9.35 -14.21 20.49
N SER A 547 9.66 -14.48 21.75
CA SER A 547 8.76 -15.15 22.70
C SER A 547 8.80 -14.39 24.01
N THR A 548 7.62 -14.07 24.54
CA THR A 548 7.50 -13.45 25.87
C THR A 548 7.39 -14.50 26.98
N GLN A 549 7.46 -15.79 26.66
CA GLN A 549 7.48 -16.85 27.67
C GLN A 549 8.77 -16.75 28.50
N GLY A 550 8.61 -16.65 29.82
CA GLY A 550 9.75 -16.60 30.76
C GLY A 550 10.35 -15.21 30.98
N LEU A 551 9.85 -14.15 30.32
CA LEU A 551 10.16 -12.77 30.66
C LEU A 551 9.37 -12.36 31.91
N ARG A 552 9.99 -11.58 32.82
CA ARG A 552 9.35 -11.08 34.05
C ARG A 552 8.54 -9.81 33.83
#